data_AF-A0A916PVC5-F1
#
_entry.id   AF-A0A916PVC5-F1
#
_cell.length_a   1.000
_cell.length_b   1.000
_cell.length_c   1.000
_cell.angle_alpha   90.00
_cell.angle_beta   90.00
_cell.angle_gamma   90.00
#
_symmetry.space_group_name_H-M   'P 1'
#
loop_
_entity.id
_entity.type
_entity.pdbx_description
1 polymer ?
#
loop_
_entity_poly.entity_id
_entity_poly.type
_entity_poly.pdbx_seq_one_letter_code
_entity_poly.pdbx_strand_id
1 'polypeptide(L)'
;MKIQATIIGVISAIASLGVISPSHASIQTRNAFCMYFVNGSVTPQAAMPCTVSSDVEVFDAEIVWKDGVRQSFKNYDGVPFTYRDDRGGKVYKKLGLYDPSERFETVSDRAYQMENGTIYIWWRR
;
A
#
# COMPACT_ATOMS: atom_id res chain seq x y z
N MET A 1 21.08 50.69 -47.88
CA MET A 1 22.06 49.69 -47.39
C MET A 1 22.04 49.74 -45.88
N LYS A 2 21.88 48.58 -45.24
CA LYS A 2 21.57 48.39 -43.80
C LYS A 2 22.87 48.36 -42.97
N ILE A 3 22.89 49.00 -41.81
CA ILE A 3 23.91 48.73 -40.77
C ILE A 3 23.17 48.46 -39.46
N GLN A 4 23.49 47.30 -38.90
CA GLN A 4 22.85 46.64 -37.78
C GLN A 4 23.24 47.28 -36.45
N ALA A 5 22.27 47.49 -35.56
CA ALA A 5 22.52 47.73 -34.14
C ALA A 5 22.38 46.40 -33.40
N THR A 6 23.50 45.88 -32.91
CA THR A 6 23.59 44.66 -32.10
C THR A 6 23.14 44.98 -30.67
N ILE A 7 21.99 44.44 -30.26
CA ILE A 7 21.51 44.54 -28.87
C ILE A 7 22.18 43.41 -28.06
N ILE A 8 23.04 43.78 -27.12
CA ILE A 8 23.66 42.87 -26.14
C ILE A 8 22.73 42.78 -24.92
N GLY A 9 22.13 41.58 -24.80
CA GLY A 9 21.86 40.80 -23.60
C GLY A 9 21.50 41.47 -22.27
N VAL A 10 20.36 41.06 -21.71
CA VAL A 10 20.32 40.33 -20.42
C VAL A 10 19.13 39.35 -20.48
N ILE A 11 19.39 38.06 -20.68
CA ILE A 11 18.38 37.02 -20.40
C ILE A 11 18.57 36.66 -18.93
N SER A 12 17.77 37.27 -18.06
CA SER A 12 17.62 36.85 -16.68
C SER A 12 16.92 35.49 -16.67
N ALA A 13 17.72 34.41 -16.69
CA ALA A 13 17.24 33.07 -16.43
C ALA A 13 16.81 32.99 -14.96
N ILE A 14 15.51 33.15 -14.70
CA ILE A 14 14.93 32.82 -13.40
C ILE A 14 15.01 31.30 -13.31
N ALA A 15 16.01 30.80 -12.58
CA ALA A 15 16.03 29.41 -12.15
C ALA A 15 14.85 29.22 -11.20
N SER A 16 13.69 28.88 -11.77
CA SER A 16 12.58 28.32 -11.01
C SER A 16 13.10 27.03 -10.40
N LEU A 17 13.52 27.10 -9.13
CA LEU A 17 13.61 25.97 -8.23
C LEU A 17 12.25 25.29 -8.27
N GLY A 18 12.12 24.32 -9.17
CA GLY A 18 11.03 23.37 -9.17
C GLY A 18 11.13 22.65 -7.85
N VAL A 19 10.32 23.07 -6.90
CA VAL A 19 10.04 22.32 -5.69
C VAL A 19 9.42 21.02 -6.18
N ILE A 20 10.26 20.00 -6.37
CA ILE A 20 9.85 18.62 -6.58
C ILE A 20 9.19 18.22 -5.27
N SER A 21 7.91 18.56 -5.16
CA SER A 21 7.08 18.08 -4.06
C SER A 21 7.11 16.56 -4.18
N PRO A 22 7.49 15.81 -3.13
CA PRO A 22 7.39 14.36 -3.18
C PRO A 22 5.92 14.06 -3.49
N SER A 23 5.67 13.47 -4.65
CA SER A 23 4.35 13.00 -5.03
C SER A 23 3.86 12.08 -3.93
N HIS A 24 2.91 12.55 -3.12
CA HIS A 24 2.22 11.73 -2.15
C HIS A 24 1.70 10.51 -2.91
N ALA A 25 2.23 9.34 -2.61
CA ALA A 25 1.77 8.11 -3.24
C ALA A 25 0.28 7.94 -2.88
N SER A 26 -0.56 7.92 -3.91
CA SER A 26 -2.02 7.96 -3.73
C SER A 26 -2.46 6.63 -3.11
N ILE A 27 -3.04 6.68 -1.91
CA ILE A 27 -3.73 5.52 -1.31
C ILE A 27 -4.79 5.03 -2.30
N GLN A 28 -4.66 3.79 -2.76
CA GLN A 28 -5.62 3.18 -3.68
C GLN A 28 -6.60 2.32 -2.89
N THR A 29 -7.89 2.53 -3.13
CA THR A 29 -8.96 1.70 -2.56
C THR A 29 -9.40 0.69 -3.61
N ARG A 30 -9.34 -0.61 -3.29
CA ARG A 30 -9.64 -1.70 -4.22
C ARG A 30 -10.50 -2.78 -3.56
N ASN A 31 -11.41 -3.36 -4.34
CA ASN A 31 -12.20 -4.52 -3.91
C ASN A 31 -11.35 -5.79 -3.98
N ALA A 32 -11.52 -6.65 -2.99
CA ALA A 32 -10.79 -7.90 -2.87
C ALA A 32 -11.67 -9.01 -2.24
N PHE A 33 -11.14 -10.22 -2.25
CA PHE A 33 -11.53 -11.28 -1.34
C PHE A 33 -10.45 -11.41 -0.27
N CYS A 34 -10.85 -11.46 1.00
CA CYS A 34 -9.94 -11.56 2.14
C CYS A 34 -10.16 -12.87 2.88
N MET A 35 -9.06 -13.48 3.35
CA MET A 35 -9.09 -14.58 4.30
C MET A 35 -8.19 -14.27 5.50
N TYR A 36 -8.68 -14.51 6.71
CA TYR A 36 -7.89 -14.39 7.93
C TYR A 36 -7.62 -15.78 8.53
N PHE A 37 -6.34 -16.06 8.78
CA PHE A 37 -5.87 -17.26 9.45
C PHE A 37 -5.23 -16.88 10.78
N VAL A 38 -5.65 -17.51 11.86
CA VAL A 38 -4.91 -17.48 13.12
C VAL A 38 -3.59 -18.22 12.92
N ASN A 39 -2.52 -17.78 13.59
CA ASN A 39 -1.21 -18.45 13.51
C ASN A 39 -1.33 -19.96 13.79
N GLY A 40 -0.74 -20.77 12.90
CA GLY A 40 -0.77 -22.23 13.00
C GLY A 40 -2.06 -22.89 12.51
N SER A 41 -3.09 -22.10 12.13
CA SER A 41 -4.31 -22.63 11.55
C SER A 41 -4.14 -22.96 10.07
N VAL A 42 -4.68 -24.10 9.65
CA VAL A 42 -4.79 -24.50 8.23
C VAL A 42 -6.15 -24.14 7.62
N THR A 43 -7.09 -23.65 8.44
CA THR A 43 -8.40 -23.18 8.00
C THR A 43 -8.57 -21.69 8.30
N PRO A 44 -9.21 -20.93 7.41
CA PRO A 44 -9.47 -19.53 7.67
C PRO A 44 -10.53 -19.38 8.77
N GLN A 45 -10.28 -18.50 9.74
CA GLN A 45 -11.28 -18.08 10.73
C GLN A 45 -12.33 -17.17 10.09
N ALA A 46 -11.95 -16.40 9.07
CA ALA A 46 -12.85 -15.57 8.28
C ALA A 46 -12.46 -15.63 6.80
N ALA A 47 -13.45 -15.71 5.90
CA ALA A 47 -13.26 -15.70 4.46
C ALA A 47 -14.44 -14.99 3.79
N MET A 48 -14.23 -13.78 3.28
CA MET A 48 -15.31 -12.97 2.70
C MET A 48 -14.77 -11.83 1.82
N PRO A 49 -15.62 -11.20 1.00
CA PRO A 49 -15.26 -9.96 0.31
C PRO A 49 -14.82 -8.86 1.27
N CYS A 50 -13.93 -8.00 0.80
CA CYS A 50 -13.41 -6.87 1.56
C CYS A 50 -13.03 -5.71 0.62
N THR A 51 -12.84 -4.54 1.20
CA THR A 51 -12.25 -3.38 0.54
C THR A 51 -10.93 -3.06 1.22
N VAL A 52 -9.88 -2.86 0.43
CA VAL A 52 -8.54 -2.56 0.93
C VAL A 52 -8.12 -1.20 0.41
N SER A 53 -7.89 -0.27 1.33
CA SER A 53 -7.32 1.05 1.07
C SER A 53 -5.85 0.97 1.43
N SER A 54 -4.94 1.03 0.47
CA SER A 54 -3.51 0.99 0.79
C SER A 54 -2.68 1.62 -0.31
N ASP A 55 -1.56 2.19 0.10
CA ASP A 55 -0.49 2.51 -0.84
C ASP A 55 0.27 1.24 -1.26
N VAL A 56 0.98 1.28 -2.39
CA VAL A 56 1.79 0.16 -2.86
C VAL A 56 3.04 -0.02 -2.00
N GLU A 57 3.63 1.03 -1.44
CA GLU A 57 4.98 1.01 -0.88
C GLU A 57 5.05 1.38 0.61
N VAL A 58 4.48 2.51 1.08
CA VAL A 58 4.96 3.09 2.37
C VAL A 58 3.89 3.68 3.31
N PHE A 59 2.63 3.83 2.90
CA PHE A 59 1.61 4.51 3.71
C PHE A 59 0.60 3.58 4.37
N ASP A 60 -0.14 4.14 5.32
CA ASP A 60 -1.25 3.50 6.04
C ASP A 60 -2.14 2.64 5.14
N ALA A 61 -2.55 1.50 5.70
CA ALA A 61 -3.48 0.59 5.07
C ALA A 61 -4.73 0.42 5.93
N GLU A 62 -5.88 0.24 5.30
CA GLU A 62 -7.13 -0.13 5.94
C GLU A 62 -7.76 -1.29 5.19
N ILE A 63 -8.24 -2.27 5.93
CA ILE A 63 -9.05 -3.38 5.42
C ILE A 63 -10.43 -3.28 6.06
N VAL A 64 -11.46 -3.18 5.23
CA VAL A 64 -12.86 -3.22 5.64
C VAL A 64 -13.48 -4.51 5.13
N TRP A 65 -13.87 -5.38 6.06
CA TRP A 65 -14.52 -6.65 5.77
C TRP A 65 -16.00 -6.43 5.41
N LYS A 66 -16.61 -7.38 4.69
CA LYS A 66 -18.02 -7.27 4.28
C LYS A 66 -19.00 -7.14 5.46
N ASP A 67 -18.65 -7.69 6.61
CA ASP A 67 -19.44 -7.59 7.85
C ASP A 67 -19.26 -6.26 8.60
N GLY A 68 -18.43 -5.35 8.09
CA GLY A 68 -18.18 -4.03 8.66
C GLY A 68 -17.02 -3.98 9.65
N VAL A 69 -16.35 -5.11 9.94
CA VAL A 69 -15.11 -5.09 10.72
C VAL A 69 -14.04 -4.28 9.98
N ARG A 70 -13.35 -3.40 10.70
CA ARG A 70 -12.28 -2.55 10.15
C ARG A 70 -10.96 -2.89 10.83
N GLN A 71 -9.90 -2.94 10.05
CA GLN A 71 -8.54 -3.10 10.55
C GLN A 71 -7.67 -2.04 9.91
N SER A 72 -7.11 -1.16 10.73
CA SER A 72 -6.21 -0.09 10.28
C SER A 72 -4.77 -0.46 10.64
N PHE A 73 -3.86 -0.21 9.71
CA PHE A 73 -2.43 -0.47 9.83
C PHE A 73 -1.68 0.82 9.52
N LYS A 74 -0.98 1.37 10.52
CA LYS A 74 -0.25 2.63 10.36
C LYS A 74 1.23 2.38 10.20
N ASN A 75 1.86 3.06 9.24
CA ASN A 75 3.32 2.97 9.11
C ASN A 75 3.96 3.65 10.32
N TYR A 76 4.73 2.90 11.08
CA TYR A 76 5.49 3.38 12.21
C TYR A 76 6.96 3.14 11.84
N ASP A 77 7.81 4.14 12.01
CA ASP A 77 9.26 4.12 11.71
C ASP A 77 9.69 4.49 10.28
N GLY A 78 8.78 4.82 9.35
CA GLY A 78 9.15 5.17 7.97
C GLY A 78 9.79 4.01 7.20
N VAL A 79 9.66 2.80 7.74
CA VAL A 79 10.19 1.57 7.15
C VAL A 79 9.14 1.02 6.20
N PRO A 80 9.45 0.84 4.90
CA PRO A 80 8.51 0.25 3.95
C PRO A 80 7.97 -1.10 4.43
N PHE A 81 6.71 -1.36 4.12
CA PHE A 81 6.03 -2.63 4.41
C PHE A 81 5.92 -3.03 5.89
N THR A 82 6.26 -2.14 6.83
CA THR A 82 6.12 -2.39 8.27
C THR A 82 5.10 -1.43 8.87
N TYR A 83 4.20 -1.94 9.70
CA TYR A 83 3.07 -1.20 10.26
C TYR A 83 2.80 -1.61 11.69
N ARG A 84 1.89 -0.87 12.34
CA ARG A 84 1.23 -1.27 13.58
C ARG A 84 -0.27 -1.34 13.41
N ASP A 85 -0.91 -2.32 14.03
CA ASP A 85 -2.38 -2.34 14.16
C ASP A 85 -2.86 -1.36 15.25
N ASP A 86 -4.18 -1.22 15.38
CA ASP A 86 -4.80 -0.33 16.38
C ASP A 86 -4.47 -0.70 17.84
N ARG A 87 -3.95 -1.91 18.09
CA ARG A 87 -3.50 -2.38 19.41
C ARG A 87 -1.99 -2.13 19.63
N GLY A 88 -1.29 -1.59 18.62
CA GLY A 88 0.14 -1.36 18.63
C GLY A 88 0.99 -2.58 18.26
N GLY A 89 0.38 -3.71 17.91
CA GLY A 89 1.07 -4.94 17.49
C GLY A 89 1.71 -4.78 16.11
N LYS A 90 2.84 -5.46 15.89
CA LYS A 90 3.57 -5.34 14.62
C LYS A 90 2.80 -6.02 13.47
N VAL A 91 2.80 -5.38 12.32
CA VAL A 91 2.19 -5.88 11.09
C VAL A 91 3.16 -5.74 9.93
N TYR A 92 3.34 -6.81 9.17
CA TYR A 92 4.22 -6.86 8.00
C TYR A 92 3.40 -7.08 6.74
N LYS A 93 3.51 -6.16 5.78
CA LYS A 93 2.92 -6.34 4.45
C LYS A 93 3.85 -7.19 3.60
N LYS A 94 3.30 -8.23 3.02
CA LYS A 94 3.99 -9.14 2.12
C LYS A 94 3.39 -9.03 0.73
N LEU A 95 4.25 -8.95 -0.28
CA LEU A 95 3.86 -8.85 -1.68
C LEU A 95 3.98 -10.23 -2.35
N GLY A 96 2.89 -10.72 -2.94
CA GLY A 96 2.87 -11.93 -3.78
C GLY A 96 3.22 -13.27 -3.11
N LEU A 97 2.66 -14.34 -3.69
CA LEU A 97 3.12 -15.73 -3.63
C LEU A 97 3.14 -16.45 -2.26
N TYR A 98 2.20 -16.13 -1.37
CA TYR A 98 1.95 -17.02 -0.22
C TYR A 98 0.72 -17.88 -0.52
N ASP A 99 0.92 -19.20 -0.57
CA ASP A 99 -0.15 -20.16 -0.36
C ASP A 99 -0.43 -20.22 1.15
N PRO A 100 -1.64 -19.89 1.63
CA PRO A 100 -1.98 -19.95 3.03
C PRO A 100 -1.84 -21.36 3.63
N SER A 101 -1.92 -22.43 2.83
CA SER A 101 -1.98 -23.80 3.37
C SER A 101 -1.60 -24.94 2.41
N GLU A 102 -0.97 -24.68 1.26
CA GLU A 102 -0.71 -25.67 0.18
C GLU A 102 -1.99 -26.33 -0.40
N ARG A 103 -3.17 -25.79 -0.07
CA ARG A 103 -4.49 -26.34 -0.44
C ARG A 103 -5.34 -25.37 -1.24
N PHE A 104 -4.90 -24.13 -1.40
CA PHE A 104 -5.62 -23.15 -2.19
C PHE A 104 -4.98 -23.05 -3.57
N GLU A 105 -5.75 -23.32 -4.61
CA GLU A 105 -5.28 -23.28 -6.02
C GLU A 105 -4.79 -21.88 -6.47
N THR A 106 -4.97 -20.86 -5.63
CA THR A 106 -4.68 -19.46 -5.99
C THR A 106 -3.76 -18.81 -4.95
N VAL A 107 -2.68 -18.21 -5.45
CA VAL A 107 -1.76 -17.40 -4.66
C VAL A 107 -2.39 -16.05 -4.32
N SER A 108 -2.22 -15.59 -3.08
CA SER A 108 -2.69 -14.24 -2.71
C SER A 108 -1.85 -13.16 -3.40
N ASP A 109 -2.48 -12.07 -3.81
CA ASP A 109 -1.79 -10.89 -4.33
C ASP A 109 -1.01 -10.15 -3.24
N ARG A 110 -1.52 -10.18 -2.00
CA ARG A 110 -0.95 -9.49 -0.85
C ARG A 110 -1.31 -10.21 0.44
N ALA A 111 -0.44 -10.08 1.45
CA ALA A 111 -0.78 -10.48 2.81
C ALA A 111 -0.36 -9.45 3.85
N TYR A 112 -1.07 -9.39 4.97
CA TYR A 112 -0.66 -8.65 6.16
C TYR A 112 -0.47 -9.66 7.29
N GLN A 113 0.79 -9.89 7.67
CA GLN A 113 1.14 -10.76 8.78
C GLN A 113 1.17 -9.95 10.07
N MET A 114 0.31 -10.31 11.01
CA MET A 114 0.16 -9.70 12.33
C MET A 114 0.65 -10.69 13.40
N GLU A 115 0.80 -10.22 14.64
CA GLU A 115 1.21 -11.06 15.78
C GLU A 115 0.25 -12.23 16.06
N ASN A 116 -1.04 -12.07 15.76
CA ASN A 116 -2.08 -13.08 16.03
C ASN A 116 -2.51 -13.88 14.79
N GLY A 117 -2.03 -13.55 13.59
CA GLY A 117 -2.47 -14.22 12.37
C GLY A 117 -2.10 -13.49 11.11
N THR A 118 -2.53 -14.00 9.97
CA THR A 118 -2.25 -13.42 8.65
C THR A 118 -3.55 -13.20 7.87
N ILE A 119 -3.67 -12.03 7.25
CA ILE A 119 -4.75 -11.72 6.31
C ILE A 119 -4.19 -11.87 4.90
N TYR A 120 -4.79 -12.73 4.09
CA TYR A 120 -4.48 -12.91 2.68
C TYR A 120 -5.52 -12.20 1.83
N ILE A 121 -5.07 -11.58 0.74
CA ILE A 121 -5.87 -10.70 -0.11
C ILE A 121 -5.72 -11.12 -1.56
N TRP A 122 -6.84 -11.31 -2.24
CA TRP A 122 -6.95 -11.52 -3.69
C TRP A 122 -7.72 -10.36 -4.32
N TRP A 123 -7.11 -9.62 -5.23
CA TRP A 123 -7.77 -8.53 -5.93
C TRP A 123 -8.87 -9.08 -6.83
N ARG A 124 -10.06 -8.48 -6.73
CA ARG A 124 -11.12 -8.77 -7.69
C ARG A 124 -10.82 -8.01 -8.99
N ARG A 125 -10.89 -8.73 -10.11
CA ARG A 125 -10.80 -8.16 -11.46
C ARG A 125 -12.11 -7.53 -11.87
#